data_AF-A0A7C7Q7V6-F1
#
_entry.id   AF-A0A7C7Q7V6-F1
#
_cell.length_a   1.000
_cell.length_b   1.000
_cell.length_c   1.000
_cell.angle_alpha   90.00
_cell.angle_beta   90.00
_cell.angle_gamma   90.00
#
_symmetry.space_group_name_H-M   'P 1'
#
loop_
_entity.id
_entity.type
_entity.pdbx_description
1 polymer ?
#
loop_
_entity_poly.entity_id
_entity_poly.type
_entity_poly.pdbx_seq_one_letter_code
_entity_poly.pdbx_strand_id
1 'polypeptide(L)' 'QETTRVLAEAATQGRVDYLRGLKENVIVGKLIPAGTGAPRYRQVVYQPVEEVVEEAAEEAAAG' A
#
# COMPACT_ATOMS: atom_id res chain seq x y z
N GLN A 1 -9.80 15.40 -18.74
CA GLN A 1 -8.88 16.07 -17.78
C GLN A 1 -8.68 17.51 -18.22
N GLU A 2 -8.53 18.44 -17.27
CA GLU A 2 -8.24 19.88 -17.50
C GLU A 2 -7.02 20.30 -16.66
N THR A 3 -5.86 19.64 -16.86
CA THR A 3 -4.71 19.72 -15.96
C THR A 3 -4.19 21.15 -15.74
N THR A 4 -4.08 21.95 -16.80
CA THR A 4 -3.60 23.35 -16.71
C THR A 4 -4.49 24.20 -15.81
N ARG A 5 -5.81 24.07 -15.92
CA ARG A 5 -6.77 24.81 -15.10
C ARG A 5 -6.68 24.39 -13.64
N VAL A 6 -6.64 23.08 -13.38
CA VAL A 6 -6.55 22.53 -12.01
C VAL A 6 -5.26 22.98 -11.30
N LEU A 7 -4.13 22.97 -12.00
CA LEU A 7 -2.85 23.43 -11.44
C LEU A 7 -2.83 24.93 -11.17
N ALA A 8 -3.38 25.75 -12.09
CA ALA A 8 -3.44 27.20 -11.91
C ALA A 8 -4.30 27.61 -10.70
N GLU A 9 -5.46 26.98 -10.53
CA GLU A 9 -6.35 27.26 -9.41
C GLU A 9 -5.72 26.82 -8.07
N ALA A 10 -5.09 25.64 -8.04
CA ALA A 10 -4.40 25.14 -6.86
C ALA A 10 -3.23 26.04 -6.44
N ALA A 11 -2.45 26.53 -7.40
CA ALA A 11 -1.34 27.46 -7.14
C ALA A 11 -1.82 28.81 -6.61
N THR A 12 -2.87 29.38 -7.21
CA THR A 12 -3.43 30.68 -6.79
C THR A 12 -4.03 30.62 -5.39
N GLN A 13 -4.62 29.49 -5.01
CA GLN A 13 -5.21 29.28 -3.69
C GLN A 13 -4.21 28.75 -2.65
N GLY A 14 -2.97 28.44 -3.04
CA GLY A 14 -1.96 27.84 -2.15
C GLY A 14 -2.41 26.49 -1.57
N ARG A 15 -3.10 25.66 -2.37
CA ARG A 15 -3.64 24.38 -1.88
C ARG A 15 -2.53 23.43 -1.46
N VAL A 16 -2.78 22.71 -0.36
CA VAL A 16 -1.89 21.68 0.16
C VAL A 16 -2.54 20.31 -0.02
N ASP A 17 -1.80 19.39 -0.62
CA ASP A 17 -2.18 17.99 -0.73
C ASP A 17 -1.61 17.20 0.45
N TYR A 18 -2.49 16.53 1.19
CA TYR A 18 -2.13 15.73 2.36
C TYR A 18 -1.89 14.24 2.05
N LEU A 19 -1.88 13.85 0.76
CA LEU A 19 -1.59 12.50 0.26
C LEU A 19 -2.46 11.43 0.92
N ARG A 20 -3.77 11.68 1.03
CA ARG A 20 -4.71 10.73 1.65
C ARG A 20 -5.29 9.76 0.63
N GLY A 21 -5.20 10.09 -0.65
CA GLY A 21 -5.76 9.31 -1.75
C GLY A 21 -4.80 8.26 -2.32
N LEU A 22 -5.37 7.31 -3.06
CA LEU A 22 -4.60 6.27 -3.74
C LEU A 22 -3.75 6.86 -4.87
N LYS A 23 -4.35 7.66 -5.75
CA LYS A 23 -3.67 8.22 -6.93
C LYS A 23 -2.49 9.13 -6.56
N GLU A 24 -2.67 10.00 -5.56
CA GLU A 24 -1.63 10.93 -5.09
C GLU A 24 -0.40 10.17 -4.59
N ASN A 25 -0.59 9.13 -3.77
CA ASN A 25 0.50 8.31 -3.27
C ASN A 25 1.20 7.53 -4.40
N VAL A 26 0.44 7.02 -5.39
CA VAL A 26 1.02 6.36 -6.57
C VAL A 26 1.89 7.33 -7.37
N ILE A 27 1.40 8.55 -7.63
CA ILE A 27 2.13 9.56 -8.42
C ILE A 27 3.44 9.97 -7.73
N VAL A 28 3.43 10.08 -6.39
CA VAL A 28 4.60 10.48 -5.60
C VAL A 28 5.54 9.30 -5.30
N GLY A 29 5.10 8.05 -5.49
CA GLY A 29 5.88 6.85 -5.19
C GLY A 29 5.90 6.46 -3.71
N LYS A 30 4.88 6.86 -2.93
CA LYS A 30 4.70 6.43 -1.54
C LYS A 30 3.81 5.20 -1.46
N LEU A 31 3.92 4.46 -0.36
CA LEU A 31 3.04 3.33 -0.06
C LEU A 31 1.58 3.78 -0.04
N ILE A 32 0.74 3.14 -0.86
CA ILE A 32 -0.67 3.51 -0.99
C ILE A 32 -1.46 3.19 0.28
N PRO A 33 -2.52 3.94 0.61
CA PRO A 33 -3.37 3.68 1.78
C PRO A 33 -4.35 2.51 1.56
N ALA A 34 -3.90 1.42 0.92
CA ALA A 34 -4.69 0.24 0.61
C ALA A 34 -3.82 -1.03 0.66
N GLY A 35 -4.45 -2.20 0.78
CA GLY A 35 -3.73 -3.48 0.89
C GLY A 35 -2.75 -3.47 2.06
N THR A 36 -1.54 -4.02 1.85
CA THR A 36 -0.43 -4.02 2.83
C THR A 36 0.05 -2.63 3.22
N GLY A 37 -0.30 -1.60 2.45
CA GLY A 37 -0.03 -0.20 2.80
C GLY A 37 -0.97 0.40 3.84
N ALA A 38 -2.16 -0.19 4.02
CA ALA A 38 -3.12 0.23 5.02
C ALA A 38 -2.65 -0.16 6.44
N PRO A 39 -2.93 0.65 7.48
CA PRO A 39 -2.47 0.38 8.85
C PRO A 39 -2.85 -1.01 9.35
N ARG A 40 -4.04 -1.50 9.00
CA ARG A 40 -4.56 -2.81 9.40
C ARG A 40 -3.73 -3.98 8.86
N TYR A 41 -3.10 -3.84 7.70
CA TYR A 41 -2.43 -4.94 7.01
C TYR A 41 -0.91 -4.77 6.91
N ARG A 42 -0.35 -3.76 7.59
CA ARG A 42 1.07 -3.41 7.49
C ARG A 42 2.02 -4.46 8.08
N GLN A 43 1.51 -5.32 8.95
CA GLN A 43 2.25 -6.40 9.61
C GLN A 43 1.89 -7.78 9.07
N VAL A 44 1.10 -7.86 7.99
CA VAL A 44 0.78 -9.15 7.38
C VAL A 44 2.02 -9.66 6.66
N VAL A 45 2.53 -10.80 7.13
CA VAL A 45 3.58 -11.55 6.46
C VAL A 45 2.90 -12.57 5.54
N TYR A 46 3.32 -12.61 4.28
CA TYR A 46 2.85 -13.62 3.34
C TYR A 46 3.71 -14.86 3.50
N GLN A 47 3.07 -15.99 3.78
CA GLN A 47 3.70 -17.31 3.78
C GLN A 47 2.98 -18.13 2.70
N PRO A 48 3.71 -18.67 1.70
CA PRO A 48 3.12 -19.55 0.70
C PRO A 48 2.63 -20.84 1.36
N VAL A 49 1.57 -21.41 0.80
CA VAL A 49 0.87 -22.56 1.40
C VAL A 49 1.75 -23.80 1.39
N GLU A 50 2.65 -23.96 0.40
CA GLU A 50 3.61 -25.06 0.35
C GLU A 50 4.60 -25.03 1.54
N GLU A 51 5.14 -23.87 1.92
CA GLU A 51 6.11 -23.77 3.02
C GLU A 51 5.48 -24.15 4.37
N VAL A 52 4.23 -23.71 4.63
CA VAL A 52 3.53 -24.06 5.88
C VAL A 52 3.13 -25.52 5.97
N VAL A 53 2.87 -26.21 4.84
CA VAL A 53 2.60 -27.66 4.87
C VAL A 53 3.88 -28.47 5.00
N GLU A 54 5.00 -28.01 4.44
CA GLU A 54 6.31 -28.65 4.62
C GLU A 54 6.81 -28.52 6.07
N GLU A 55 6.74 -27.33 6.68
CA GLU A 55 7.09 -27.13 8.10
C GLU A 55 6.23 -28.01 9.03
N ALA A 56 4.91 -28.07 8.79
CA ALA A 56 4.00 -28.89 9.58
C ALA A 56 4.27 -30.41 9.41
N ALA A 57 4.68 -30.84 8.21
CA ALA A 57 5.03 -32.24 7.94
C ALA A 57 6.36 -32.65 8.61
N GLU A 58 7.36 -31.76 8.62
CA GLU A 58 8.64 -31.99 9.32
C GLU A 58 8.44 -32.04 10.84
N GLU A 59 7.65 -31.12 11.43
CA GLU A 59 7.32 -31.17 12.87
C GLU A 59 6.60 -32.47 13.26
N ALA A 60 5.65 -32.93 12.42
CA ALA A 60 4.92 -34.17 12.67
C ALA A 60 5.80 -35.44 12.53
N ALA A 61 6.87 -35.38 11.75
CA ALA A 61 7.83 -36.49 11.59
C ALA A 61 8.95 -36.48 12.65
N ALA A 62 9.17 -35.36 13.33
CA ALA A 62 10.17 -35.18 14.37
C ALA A 62 9.69 -35.53 15.80
N GLY A 63 8.38 -35.79 15.98
CA GLY A 63 7.77 -36.26 17.23
C GLY A 63 7.40 -37.74 17.20
#